data_AF-A0A852AKE2-F1
#
_entry.id   AF-A0A852AKE2-F1
#
_cell.length_a   1.000
_cell.length_b   1.000
_cell.length_c   1.000
_cell.angle_alpha   90.00
_cell.angle_beta   90.00
_cell.angle_gamma   90.00
#
_symmetry.space_group_name_H-M   'P 1'
#
loop_
_entity.id
_entity.type
_entity.pdbx_description
1 polymer ?
#
loop_
_entity_poly.entity_id
_entity_poly.type
_entity_poly.pdbx_seq_one_letter_code
_entity_poly.pdbx_strand_id
1 'polypeptide(L)'
;IRDEDGCPVDQKPSQVTSIIAGVVGALLVIVLLLITVICVKRRRQQERKHTMRRLLQETELVEPLTPSGALPNQAQMRILKETELKKVKVLGSGAFGTVYKGIWIPDGESVKIPVAIKVLRENTSPKANKEILDEAYVMAGVGSPYVSRLLGICL
;
A
#
# COMPACT_ATOMS: atom_id res chain seq x y z
N ILE A 1 34.05 11.80 46.15
CA ILE A 1 34.62 11.38 47.45
C ILE A 1 36.03 11.93 47.46
N ARG A 2 36.39 12.82 48.40
CA ARG A 2 37.74 13.40 48.57
C ARG A 2 38.33 12.73 49.79
N ASP A 3 39.58 12.27 49.70
CA ASP A 3 40.31 11.80 50.88
C ASP A 3 40.70 13.00 51.77
N GLU A 4 40.99 12.73 53.04
CA GLU A 4 41.28 13.71 54.11
C GLU A 4 42.46 14.65 53.78
N ASP A 5 43.30 14.32 52.79
CA ASP A 5 44.41 15.14 52.30
C ASP A 5 44.05 16.06 51.10
N GLY A 6 42.77 16.17 50.75
CA GLY A 6 42.27 17.16 49.79
C GLY A 6 42.60 16.92 48.32
N CYS A 7 43.34 15.85 47.98
CA CYS A 7 43.61 15.42 46.61
C CYS A 7 42.39 14.79 45.92
N PRO A 8 42.21 14.96 44.60
CA PRO A 8 41.15 14.29 43.87
C PRO A 8 41.42 12.77 43.86
N VAL A 9 40.47 12.00 44.38
CA VAL A 9 40.52 10.53 44.32
C VAL A 9 40.41 10.12 42.86
N ASP A 10 41.51 9.60 42.31
CA ASP A 10 41.56 9.05 40.95
C ASP A 10 40.82 7.69 40.97
N GLN A 11 39.49 7.75 40.87
CA GLN A 11 38.65 6.56 40.75
C GLN A 11 38.85 5.93 39.37
N LYS A 12 39.93 5.16 39.23
CA LYS A 12 40.17 4.32 38.06
C LYS A 12 38.98 3.37 37.90
N PRO A 13 38.20 3.44 36.81
CA PRO A 13 37.03 2.58 36.66
C PRO A 13 37.47 1.12 36.67
N SER A 14 36.85 0.32 37.55
CA SER A 14 37.06 -1.13 37.56
C SER A 14 36.69 -1.70 36.18
N GLN A 15 37.43 -2.70 35.70
CA GLN A 15 37.20 -3.33 34.39
C GLN A 15 35.72 -3.76 34.22
N VAL A 16 35.07 -4.16 35.31
CA VAL A 16 33.66 -4.54 35.34
C VAL A 16 32.74 -3.37 34.97
N THR A 17 33.03 -2.15 35.45
CA THR A 17 32.23 -0.95 35.17
C THR A 17 32.30 -0.54 33.70
N SER A 18 33.47 -0.67 33.07
CA SER A 18 33.64 -0.41 31.63
C SER A 18 32.90 -1.44 30.76
N ILE A 19 32.90 -2.71 31.15
CA ILE A 19 32.16 -3.77 30.43
C ILE A 19 30.66 -3.51 30.51
N ILE A 20 30.13 -3.23 31.71
CA ILE A 20 28.70 -2.96 31.91
C ILE A 20 28.27 -1.74 31.08
N ALA A 21 29.04 -0.64 31.10
CA ALA A 21 28.73 0.55 30.32
C ALA A 21 28.68 0.25 28.80
N GLY A 22 29.62 -0.56 28.30
CA GLY A 22 29.64 -0.98 26.90
C GLY A 22 28.43 -1.83 26.50
N VAL A 23 28.06 -2.81 27.34
CA VAL A 23 26.89 -3.69 27.10
C VAL A 23 25.59 -2.90 27.12
N VAL A 24 25.41 -2.00 28.09
CA VAL A 24 24.21 -1.15 28.19
C VAL A 24 24.12 -0.19 26.99
N GLY A 25 25.24 0.43 26.61
CA GLY A 25 25.31 1.28 25.42
C GLY A 25 24.96 0.53 24.14
N ALA A 26 25.51 -0.66 23.93
CA ALA A 26 25.20 -1.49 22.78
C ALA A 26 23.72 -1.91 22.73
N LEU A 27 23.15 -2.32 23.88
CA LEU A 27 21.73 -2.65 24.00
C LEU A 27 20.83 -1.46 23.65
N LEU A 28 21.13 -0.26 24.17
CA LEU A 28 20.38 0.95 23.87
C LEU A 28 20.42 1.28 22.37
N VAL A 29 21.58 1.19 21.74
CA VAL A 29 21.72 1.43 20.29
C VAL A 29 20.89 0.42 19.49
N ILE A 30 20.93 -0.87 19.84
CA ILE A 30 20.13 -1.91 19.17
C ILE A 30 18.63 -1.61 19.32
N VAL A 31 18.16 -1.25 20.52
CA VAL A 31 16.76 -0.91 20.77
C VAL A 31 16.32 0.31 19.94
N LEU A 32 17.14 1.37 19.89
CA LEU A 32 16.85 2.56 19.09
C LEU A 32 16.80 2.25 17.58
N LEU A 33 17.67 1.38 17.08
CA LEU A 33 17.64 0.91 15.69
C LEU A 33 16.36 0.12 15.39
N LEU A 34 15.97 -0.79 16.28
CA LEU A 34 14.72 -1.55 16.14
C LEU A 34 13.49 -0.63 16.13
N ILE A 35 13.41 0.32 17.07
CA ILE A 35 12.31 1.30 17.13
C ILE A 35 12.26 2.11 15.84
N THR A 36 13.40 2.63 15.37
CA THR A 36 13.48 3.39 14.12
C THR A 36 12.98 2.57 12.94
N VAL A 37 13.43 1.32 12.79
CA VAL A 37 13.01 0.44 11.69
C VAL A 37 11.51 0.14 11.77
N ILE A 38 10.98 -0.14 12.96
CA ILE A 38 9.55 -0.40 13.16
C ILE A 38 8.74 0.85 12.83
N CYS A 39 9.15 2.03 13.32
CA CYS A 39 8.50 3.31 13.04
C CYS A 39 8.50 3.63 11.54
N VAL A 40 9.61 3.44 10.83
CA VAL A 40 9.68 3.66 9.38
C VAL A 40 8.78 2.67 8.64
N LYS A 41 8.78 1.38 9.03
CA LYS A 41 7.88 0.38 8.42
C LYS A 41 6.41 0.71 8.66
N ARG A 42 6.03 1.07 9.90
CA ARG A 42 4.66 1.46 10.25
C ARG A 42 4.24 2.73 9.52
N ARG A 43 5.09 3.76 9.46
CA ARG A 43 4.87 4.98 8.66
C ARG A 43 4.65 4.63 7.19
N ARG A 44 5.55 3.87 6.56
CA ARG A 44 5.39 3.43 5.15
C ARG A 44 4.10 2.64 4.93
N GLN A 45 3.72 1.78 5.86
CA GLN A 45 2.47 1.02 5.76
C GLN A 45 1.23 1.92 5.91
N GLN A 46 1.31 2.93 6.78
CA GLN A 46 0.26 3.92 6.98
C GLN A 46 0.08 4.80 5.75
N GLU A 47 1.17 5.31 5.18
CA GLU A 47 1.16 6.08 3.92
C GLU A 47 0.49 5.27 2.81
N ARG A 48 0.84 3.98 2.65
CA ARG A 48 0.17 3.09 1.69
C ARG A 48 -1.34 3.01 1.91
N LYS A 49 -1.79 2.91 3.17
CA LYS A 49 -3.22 2.88 3.50
C LYS A 49 -3.89 4.22 3.20
N HIS A 50 -3.24 5.34 3.47
CA HIS A 50 -3.78 6.68 3.23
C HIS A 50 -3.80 7.04 1.75
N THR A 51 -2.73 6.79 0.99
CA THR A 51 -2.71 6.98 -0.46
C THR A 51 -3.79 6.14 -1.13
N MET A 52 -3.93 4.88 -0.71
CA MET A 52 -4.98 4.01 -1.23
C MET A 52 -6.36 4.57 -0.88
N ARG A 53 -6.62 4.94 0.38
CA ARG A 53 -7.89 5.57 0.77
C ARG A 53 -8.18 6.89 0.04
N ARG A 54 -7.18 7.74 -0.16
CA ARG A 54 -7.33 9.00 -0.91
C ARG A 54 -7.64 8.77 -2.37
N LEU A 55 -7.00 7.81 -3.03
CA LEU A 55 -7.34 7.45 -4.40
C LEU A 55 -8.76 6.88 -4.49
N LEU A 56 -9.16 6.06 -3.52
CA LEU A 56 -10.54 5.57 -3.45
C LEU A 56 -11.56 6.67 -3.13
N GLN A 57 -11.14 7.73 -2.44
CA GLN A 57 -12.01 8.86 -2.06
C GLN A 57 -12.04 9.97 -3.13
N GLU A 58 -10.92 10.24 -3.79
CA GLU A 58 -10.83 11.08 -5.01
C GLU A 58 -11.68 10.47 -6.12
N THR A 59 -11.72 9.14 -6.25
CA THR A 59 -12.70 8.53 -7.15
C THR A 59 -14.12 8.92 -6.77
N GLU A 60 -14.50 8.88 -5.48
CA GLU A 60 -15.86 9.27 -5.05
C GLU A 60 -16.20 10.75 -5.33
N LEU A 61 -15.23 11.65 -5.43
CA LEU A 61 -15.48 13.09 -5.57
C LEU A 61 -15.64 13.56 -7.03
N VAL A 62 -15.28 12.74 -8.02
CA VAL A 62 -15.46 13.07 -9.45
C VAL A 62 -16.87 12.65 -9.91
N GLU A 63 -17.88 13.41 -9.52
CA GLU A 63 -19.25 13.31 -10.08
C GLU A 63 -19.70 14.69 -10.59
N PRO A 64 -19.91 14.90 -11.91
CA PRO A 64 -20.66 16.03 -12.41
C PRO A 64 -22.17 15.71 -12.45
N LEU A 65 -22.91 16.43 -11.60
CA LEU A 65 -24.30 16.93 -11.75
C LEU A 65 -25.26 16.12 -12.65
N THR A 66 -26.19 15.37 -12.03
CA THR A 66 -27.54 15.16 -12.62
C THR A 66 -28.66 15.44 -11.59
N PRO A 67 -29.75 16.10 -11.97
CA PRO A 67 -30.80 16.58 -11.06
C PRO A 67 -31.95 15.57 -10.93
N SER A 68 -31.65 14.28 -10.84
CA SER A 68 -32.67 13.24 -10.72
C SER A 68 -32.44 12.50 -9.41
N GLY A 69 -33.32 12.71 -8.42
CA GLY A 69 -33.20 12.26 -7.03
C GLY A 69 -33.25 10.74 -6.80
N ALA A 70 -32.50 9.96 -7.57
CA ALA A 70 -32.11 8.60 -7.25
C ALA A 70 -30.76 8.64 -6.52
N LEU A 71 -30.61 7.89 -5.41
CA LEU A 71 -29.33 7.78 -4.72
C LEU A 71 -28.26 7.28 -5.72
N PRO A 72 -27.09 7.95 -5.82
CA PRO A 72 -26.08 7.63 -6.82
C PRO A 72 -25.61 6.19 -6.62
N ASN A 73 -25.65 5.43 -7.71
CA ASN A 73 -25.21 4.05 -7.75
C ASN A 73 -23.68 4.00 -7.62
N GLN A 74 -23.20 3.61 -6.45
CA GLN A 74 -21.81 3.64 -5.96
C GLN A 74 -20.82 2.69 -6.68
N ALA A 75 -20.84 2.60 -8.01
CA ALA A 75 -19.95 1.74 -8.78
C ALA A 75 -19.12 2.55 -9.78
N GLN A 76 -18.21 3.39 -9.28
CA GLN A 76 -17.24 4.10 -10.13
C GLN A 76 -16.09 3.16 -10.51
N MET A 77 -16.33 2.34 -11.53
CA MET A 77 -15.27 1.63 -12.23
C MET A 77 -14.53 2.61 -13.17
N ARG A 78 -13.21 2.71 -13.05
CA ARG A 78 -12.39 3.52 -13.98
C ARG A 78 -12.10 2.74 -15.27
N ILE A 79 -12.23 3.40 -16.42
CA ILE A 79 -11.62 2.92 -17.65
C ILE A 79 -10.15 3.34 -17.63
N LEU A 80 -9.26 2.36 -17.59
CA LEU A 80 -7.81 2.53 -17.52
C LEU A 80 -7.21 2.41 -18.91
N LYS A 81 -6.24 3.25 -19.23
CA LYS A 81 -5.44 3.07 -20.45
C LYS A 81 -4.40 1.99 -20.23
N GLU A 82 -4.03 1.28 -21.29
CA GLU A 82 -2.95 0.29 -21.21
C GLU A 82 -1.63 0.93 -20.76
N THR A 83 -1.39 2.20 -21.09
CA THR A 83 -0.19 2.95 -20.68
C THR A 83 -0.09 3.17 -19.17
N GLU A 84 -1.22 3.20 -18.47
CA GLU A 84 -1.27 3.34 -17.01
C GLU A 84 -0.95 2.01 -16.29
N LEU A 85 -0.95 0.88 -17.02
CA LEU A 85 -0.80 -0.46 -16.46
C LEU A 85 0.49 -1.13 -16.91
N LYS A 86 1.33 -1.48 -15.94
CA LYS A 86 2.56 -2.27 -16.19
C LYS A 86 2.42 -3.68 -15.65
N LYS A 87 2.38 -4.67 -16.54
CA LYS A 87 2.49 -6.10 -16.19
C LYS A 87 3.95 -6.40 -15.77
N VAL A 88 4.14 -7.02 -14.60
CA VAL A 88 5.49 -7.31 -14.05
C VAL A 88 5.78 -8.80 -14.01
N LYS A 89 4.89 -9.60 -13.40
CA LYS A 89 5.12 -11.04 -13.21
C LYS A 89 3.79 -11.80 -13.26
N VAL A 90 3.76 -12.96 -13.90
CA VAL A 90 2.60 -13.87 -13.82
C VAL A 90 2.45 -14.41 -12.38
N LEU A 91 1.25 -14.29 -11.83
CA LEU A 91 0.86 -14.90 -10.55
C LEU A 91 0.17 -16.24 -10.75
N GLY A 92 -0.61 -16.40 -11.81
CA GLY A 92 -1.24 -17.66 -12.16
C GLY A 92 -2.12 -17.56 -13.40
N SER A 93 -2.46 -18.70 -13.98
CA SER A 93 -3.33 -18.82 -15.15
C SER A 93 -4.43 -19.83 -14.89
N GLY A 94 -5.63 -19.58 -15.42
CA GLY A 94 -6.78 -20.46 -15.28
C GLY A 94 -7.72 -20.36 -16.48
N ALA A 95 -8.92 -20.91 -16.31
CA ALA A 95 -9.95 -20.92 -17.37
C ALA A 95 -10.32 -19.51 -17.84
N PHE A 96 -10.40 -18.56 -16.91
CA PHE A 96 -10.80 -17.17 -17.17
C PHE A 96 -9.66 -16.25 -17.61
N GLY A 97 -8.45 -16.77 -17.81
CA GLY A 97 -7.30 -15.99 -18.24
C GLY A 97 -6.12 -16.02 -17.27
N THR A 98 -5.27 -15.00 -17.34
CA THR A 98 -3.99 -14.94 -16.61
C THR A 98 -3.94 -13.73 -15.70
N VAL A 99 -3.55 -13.96 -14.44
CA VAL A 99 -3.36 -12.92 -13.44
C VAL A 99 -1.90 -12.55 -13.37
N TYR A 100 -1.61 -11.27 -13.50
CA TYR A 100 -0.29 -10.67 -13.37
C TYR A 100 -0.22 -9.83 -12.10
N LYS A 101 0.91 -9.88 -11.40
CA LYS A 101 1.36 -8.81 -10.53
C LYS A 101 1.73 -7.63 -11.44
N GLY A 102 1.16 -6.46 -11.15
CA GLY A 102 1.37 -5.26 -11.93
C GLY A 102 1.54 -4.01 -11.09
N ILE A 103 1.77 -2.91 -11.77
CA ILE A 103 1.80 -1.57 -11.20
C ILE A 103 0.83 -0.71 -12.03
N TRP A 104 -0.10 -0.06 -11.35
CA TRP A 104 -0.93 0.99 -11.91
C TRP A 104 -0.33 2.35 -11.56
N ILE A 105 -0.20 3.21 -12.57
CA ILE A 105 0.31 4.58 -12.47
C ILE A 105 -0.76 5.46 -13.11
N PRO A 106 -1.61 6.14 -12.32
CA PRO A 106 -2.63 7.04 -12.86
C PRO A 106 -1.98 8.15 -13.68
N ASP A 107 -2.57 8.48 -14.84
CA ASP A 107 -2.09 9.58 -15.68
C ASP A 107 -2.05 10.90 -14.88
N GLY A 108 -0.90 11.56 -14.89
CA GLY A 108 -0.69 12.83 -14.15
C GLY A 108 -0.30 12.67 -12.68
N GLU A 109 -0.27 11.45 -12.13
CA GLU A 109 0.17 11.18 -10.77
C GLU A 109 1.51 10.41 -10.75
N SER A 110 2.42 10.78 -9.86
CA SER A 110 3.68 10.05 -9.66
C SER A 110 3.55 8.82 -8.76
N VAL A 111 2.32 8.44 -8.40
CA VAL A 111 2.04 7.35 -7.47
C VAL A 111 2.05 6.01 -8.20
N LYS A 112 2.76 5.03 -7.62
CA LYS A 112 2.83 3.66 -8.14
C LYS A 112 2.03 2.72 -7.24
N ILE A 113 0.95 2.18 -7.76
CA ILE A 113 0.00 1.36 -7.01
C ILE A 113 0.21 -0.10 -7.42
N PRO A 114 0.62 -0.99 -6.50
CA PRO A 114 0.70 -2.42 -6.82
C PRO A 114 -0.71 -2.99 -7.01
N VAL A 115 -0.92 -3.66 -8.14
CA VAL A 115 -2.23 -4.21 -8.53
C VAL A 115 -2.11 -5.65 -9.01
N ALA A 116 -3.24 -6.37 -9.02
CA ALA A 116 -3.40 -7.61 -9.76
C ALA A 116 -4.14 -7.31 -11.07
N ILE A 117 -3.54 -7.67 -12.20
CA ILE A 117 -4.10 -7.44 -13.55
C ILE A 117 -4.55 -8.79 -14.08
N LYS A 118 -5.86 -9.00 -14.22
CA LYS A 118 -6.41 -10.21 -14.83
C LYS A 118 -6.67 -9.93 -16.31
N VAL A 119 -5.87 -10.56 -17.18
CA VAL A 119 -6.04 -10.51 -18.63
C VAL A 119 -6.93 -11.68 -19.03
N LEU A 120 -8.10 -11.38 -19.59
CA LEU A 120 -9.05 -12.37 -20.08
C LEU A 120 -8.55 -13.00 -21.40
N ARG A 121 -9.02 -14.20 -21.74
CA ARG A 121 -8.66 -14.86 -23.01
C ARG A 121 -9.39 -14.20 -24.19
N GLU A 122 -8.77 -14.18 -25.37
CA GLU A 122 -9.16 -13.41 -26.57
C GLU A 122 -10.47 -13.85 -27.28
N ASN A 123 -11.36 -14.59 -26.62
CA ASN A 123 -12.57 -15.14 -27.25
C ASN A 123 -13.86 -14.37 -26.93
N THR A 124 -13.76 -13.09 -26.54
CA THR A 124 -14.94 -12.32 -26.15
C THR A 124 -15.61 -11.69 -27.36
N SER A 125 -16.76 -12.26 -27.73
CA SER A 125 -17.68 -11.60 -28.68
C SER A 125 -18.10 -10.21 -28.15
N PRO A 126 -18.55 -9.28 -29.01
CA PRO A 126 -19.06 -7.97 -28.54
C PRO A 126 -20.18 -8.09 -27.50
N LYS A 127 -20.98 -9.16 -27.57
CA LYS A 127 -22.00 -9.50 -26.58
C LYS A 127 -21.36 -9.87 -25.23
N ALA A 128 -20.31 -10.68 -25.24
CA ALA A 128 -19.56 -11.04 -24.03
C ALA A 128 -18.85 -9.85 -23.41
N ASN A 129 -18.37 -8.87 -24.19
CA ASN A 129 -17.78 -7.64 -23.65
C ASN A 129 -18.80 -6.83 -22.82
N LYS A 130 -20.06 -6.78 -23.25
CA LYS A 130 -21.13 -6.13 -22.49
C LYS A 130 -21.38 -6.84 -21.17
N GLU A 131 -21.49 -8.18 -21.20
CA GLU A 131 -21.69 -8.99 -20.00
C GLU A 131 -20.52 -8.82 -19.00
N ILE A 132 -19.29 -8.75 -19.51
CA ILE A 132 -18.09 -8.48 -18.70
C ILE A 132 -18.14 -7.09 -18.08
N LEU A 133 -18.55 -6.07 -18.84
CA LEU A 133 -18.69 -4.70 -18.34
C LEU A 133 -19.77 -4.60 -17.24
N ASP A 134 -20.90 -5.27 -17.43
CA ASP A 134 -21.98 -5.32 -16.45
C ASP A 134 -21.53 -6.02 -15.16
N GLU A 135 -20.85 -7.17 -15.25
CA GLU A 135 -20.28 -7.87 -14.09
C GLU A 135 -19.22 -7.00 -13.38
N ALA A 136 -18.35 -6.38 -14.17
CA ALA A 136 -17.33 -5.48 -13.64
C ALA A 136 -17.96 -4.30 -12.89
N TYR A 137 -19.11 -3.78 -13.34
CA TYR A 137 -19.82 -2.68 -12.69
C TYR A 137 -20.31 -3.10 -11.30
N VAL A 138 -20.89 -4.29 -11.19
CA VAL A 138 -21.28 -4.87 -9.90
C VAL A 138 -20.06 -5.05 -8.99
N MET A 139 -18.94 -5.56 -9.51
CA MET A 139 -17.71 -5.76 -8.73
C MET A 139 -17.08 -4.43 -8.26
N ALA A 140 -17.23 -3.35 -9.02
CA ALA A 140 -16.76 -2.03 -8.64
C ALA A 140 -17.59 -1.41 -7.52
N GLY A 141 -18.88 -1.77 -7.41
CA GLY A 141 -19.80 -1.29 -6.38
C GLY A 141 -19.66 -1.95 -5.00
N VAL A 142 -18.83 -2.98 -4.87
CA VAL A 142 -18.73 -3.72 -3.60
C VAL A 142 -17.90 -2.98 -2.57
N GLY A 143 -18.55 -2.45 -1.53
CA GLY A 143 -17.93 -1.75 -0.40
C GLY A 143 -17.76 -2.60 0.85
N SER A 144 -17.01 -3.72 0.80
CA SER A 144 -16.78 -4.60 1.96
C SER A 144 -15.30 -4.93 2.15
N PRO A 145 -14.78 -4.99 3.39
CA PRO A 145 -13.41 -5.42 3.65
C PRO A 145 -13.18 -6.92 3.37
N TYR A 146 -14.24 -7.71 3.20
CA TYR A 146 -14.17 -9.16 2.97
C TYR A 146 -14.32 -9.55 1.50
N VAL A 147 -14.64 -8.59 0.62
CA VAL A 147 -14.82 -8.84 -0.82
C VAL A 147 -13.90 -7.91 -1.60
N SER A 148 -13.20 -8.45 -2.59
CA SER A 148 -12.31 -7.65 -3.43
C SER A 148 -13.12 -6.75 -4.36
N ARG A 149 -12.87 -5.45 -4.29
CA ARG A 149 -13.47 -4.45 -5.19
C ARG A 149 -12.64 -4.30 -6.46
N LEU A 150 -13.31 -4.19 -7.60
CA LEU A 150 -12.65 -3.87 -8.87
C LEU A 150 -12.26 -2.39 -8.90
N LEU A 151 -10.99 -2.09 -9.21
CA LEU A 151 -10.49 -0.70 -9.31
C LEU A 151 -10.76 -0.07 -10.68
N GLY A 152 -10.71 -0.87 -11.74
CA GLY A 152 -10.91 -0.41 -13.10
C GLY A 152 -10.78 -1.55 -14.10
N ILE A 153 -11.15 -1.25 -15.34
CA ILE A 153 -11.04 -2.15 -16.49
C ILE A 153 -10.23 -1.45 -17.59
N CYS A 154 -9.40 -2.22 -18.30
CA CYS A 154 -8.74 -1.77 -19.53
C CYS A 154 -9.48 -2.44 -20.69
N LEU A 155 -9.88 -1.65 -21.68
CA LEU A 155 -10.56 -2.11 -22.89
C LEU A 155 -9.61 -2.12 -24.08
#